data_AF-A0A8J6N2B0-F1
#
_entry.id   AF-A0A8J6N2B0-F1
#
_cell.length_a   1.000
_cell.length_b   1.000
_cell.length_c   1.000
_cell.angle_alpha   90.00
_cell.angle_beta   90.00
_cell.angle_gamma   90.00
#
_symmetry.space_group_name_H-M   'P 1'
#
loop_
_entity.id
_entity.type
_entity.pdbx_description
1 polymer ?
#
loop_
_entity_poly.entity_id
_entity_poly.type
_entity_poly.pdbx_seq_one_letter_code
_entity_poly.pdbx_strand_id
1 'polypeptide(L)'
;MNEECGLLVDGFDSPPVFMMTYNPRYYIGLLENAGFSKVMDLYAYLGTLDSFPTRYDKVSKLLRRRHNASIRPLNFKKIKEELELTFSIYNSSWENNWGFIPMTREEFLHIAKDFTKIADPSLILILTVNGRPVGFSIALPDLNVAFRQMNGRMLPLGIFKYFYYKRKIKRLRIPAMGIIKGYRGLGLDSLLYLETALKAMENGYNSGEFSWVLESNTKMNISSERMGAKRYKTYRFYEREI
;
A
#
# COMPACT_ATOMS: atom_id res chain seq x y z
N MET A 1 -6.90 -8.15 -9.84
CA MET A 1 -6.23 -7.05 -10.57
C MET A 1 -4.97 -6.72 -9.80
N ASN A 2 -3.85 -7.17 -10.33
CA ASN A 2 -2.62 -7.38 -9.57
C ASN A 2 -1.47 -6.48 -10.05
N GLU A 3 -1.74 -5.66 -11.06
CA GLU A 3 -0.79 -4.76 -11.73
C GLU A 3 -1.35 -3.34 -11.84
N GLU A 4 -0.48 -2.37 -12.19
CA GLU A 4 -0.79 -0.95 -12.40
C GLU A 4 -1.84 -0.75 -13.50
N CYS A 5 -2.95 -0.11 -13.17
CA CYS A 5 -4.07 0.09 -14.07
C CYS A 5 -4.98 1.23 -13.54
N GLY A 6 -5.94 1.64 -14.36
CA GLY A 6 -6.77 2.80 -14.10
C GLY A 6 -6.07 4.12 -14.49
N LEU A 7 -6.89 5.06 -14.95
CA LEU A 7 -6.45 6.37 -15.42
C LEU A 7 -6.49 7.37 -14.27
N LEU A 8 -5.44 8.16 -14.05
CA LEU A 8 -5.49 9.31 -13.15
C LEU A 8 -6.53 10.31 -13.69
N VAL A 9 -7.53 10.63 -12.88
CA VAL A 9 -8.61 11.57 -13.21
C VAL A 9 -8.63 12.81 -12.31
N ASP A 10 -7.95 12.75 -11.16
CA ASP A 10 -7.79 13.87 -10.23
C ASP A 10 -6.46 13.82 -9.48
N GLY A 11 -5.90 14.99 -9.12
CA GLY A 11 -4.62 15.15 -8.43
C GLY A 11 -3.38 15.25 -9.34
N PHE A 12 -3.49 15.95 -10.48
CA PHE A 12 -2.40 16.19 -11.46
C PHE A 12 -1.32 17.20 -11.01
N ASP A 13 -1.46 17.76 -9.82
CA ASP A 13 -0.58 18.77 -9.23
C ASP A 13 0.69 18.19 -8.58
N SER A 14 0.77 16.86 -8.49
CA SER A 14 1.87 16.16 -7.82
C SER A 14 2.33 14.92 -8.60
N PRO A 15 3.62 14.54 -8.55
CA PRO A 15 4.11 13.34 -9.23
C PRO A 15 3.48 12.05 -8.67
N PRO A 16 3.45 10.95 -9.44
CA PRO A 16 2.99 9.66 -8.94
C PRO A 16 3.92 9.12 -7.85
N VAL A 17 3.35 8.39 -6.90
CA VAL A 17 4.12 7.55 -5.98
C VAL A 17 4.52 6.25 -6.70
N PHE A 18 5.59 5.61 -6.24
CA PHE A 18 6.04 4.33 -6.77
C PHE A 18 4.89 3.34 -6.98
N MET A 19 4.89 2.70 -8.15
CA MET A 19 3.86 1.78 -8.63
C MET A 19 2.46 2.37 -8.84
N MET A 20 2.37 3.64 -9.23
CA MET A 20 1.11 4.31 -9.53
C MET A 20 1.13 4.95 -10.91
N THR A 21 0.01 4.85 -11.62
CA THR A 21 -0.13 5.38 -12.99
C THR A 21 -0.10 6.91 -13.01
N TYR A 22 0.31 7.47 -14.14
CA TYR A 22 0.25 8.90 -14.38
C TYR A 22 0.13 9.18 -15.89
N ASN A 23 -0.99 9.73 -16.30
CA ASN A 23 -1.30 10.05 -17.70
C ASN A 23 -1.48 11.56 -17.91
N PRO A 24 -1.39 12.05 -19.15
CA PRO A 24 -1.87 13.38 -19.49
C PRO A 24 -3.36 13.56 -19.19
N ARG A 25 -3.75 14.75 -18.74
CA ARG A 25 -5.15 15.05 -18.37
C ARG A 25 -6.14 14.86 -19.52
N TYR A 26 -5.70 15.09 -20.77
CA TYR A 26 -6.58 14.98 -21.94
C TYR A 26 -6.99 13.53 -22.27
N TYR A 27 -6.32 12.51 -21.72
CA TYR A 27 -6.69 11.10 -21.94
C TYR A 27 -8.10 10.78 -21.42
N ILE A 28 -8.57 11.50 -20.39
CA ILE A 28 -9.93 11.37 -19.85
C ILE A 28 -10.94 11.64 -20.97
N GLY A 29 -10.83 12.80 -21.61
CA GLY A 29 -11.71 13.20 -22.71
C GLY A 29 -11.58 12.29 -23.94
N LEU A 30 -10.39 11.75 -24.23
CA LEU A 30 -10.23 10.78 -25.33
C LEU A 30 -11.03 9.50 -25.09
N LEU A 31 -11.02 8.96 -23.87
CA LEU A 31 -11.78 7.77 -23.52
C LEU A 31 -13.29 8.05 -23.52
N GLU A 32 -13.71 9.14 -22.88
CA GLU A 32 -15.12 9.54 -22.82
C GLU A 32 -15.69 9.78 -24.24
N ASN A 33 -14.95 10.47 -25.11
CA ASN A 33 -15.35 10.69 -26.50
C ASN A 33 -15.33 9.41 -27.36
N ALA A 34 -14.53 8.42 -26.98
CA ALA A 34 -14.52 7.10 -27.62
C ALA A 34 -15.65 6.18 -27.12
N GLY A 35 -16.57 6.69 -26.30
CA GLY A 35 -17.74 5.97 -25.79
C GLY A 35 -17.48 5.15 -24.53
N PHE A 36 -16.34 5.33 -23.86
CA PHE A 36 -16.10 4.67 -22.58
C PHE A 36 -16.80 5.40 -21.43
N SER A 37 -17.33 4.63 -20.48
CA SER A 37 -17.95 5.14 -19.26
C SER A 37 -17.21 4.69 -18.01
N LYS A 38 -17.34 5.47 -16.93
CA LYS A 38 -16.80 5.12 -15.60
C LYS A 38 -17.40 3.79 -15.12
N VAL A 39 -16.53 2.92 -14.59
CA VAL A 39 -16.90 1.69 -13.88
C VAL A 39 -16.70 1.81 -12.37
N MET A 40 -15.52 2.30 -11.97
CA MET A 40 -15.08 2.31 -10.58
C MET A 40 -13.99 3.35 -10.40
N ASP A 41 -14.14 4.19 -9.38
CA ASP A 41 -13.05 5.04 -8.90
C ASP A 41 -12.24 4.35 -7.80
N LEU A 42 -10.94 4.64 -7.80
CA LEU A 42 -9.95 4.22 -6.84
C LEU A 42 -9.32 5.46 -6.19
N TYR A 43 -9.40 5.54 -4.88
CA TYR A 43 -8.82 6.63 -4.11
C TYR A 43 -7.41 6.28 -3.66
N ALA A 44 -6.54 7.28 -3.70
CA ALA A 44 -5.27 7.26 -3.00
C ALA A 44 -5.27 8.30 -1.88
N TYR A 45 -4.84 7.84 -0.71
CA TYR A 45 -4.78 8.63 0.50
C TYR A 45 -3.32 8.82 0.91
N LEU A 46 -2.99 10.06 1.27
CA LEU A 46 -1.68 10.43 1.80
C LEU A 46 -1.81 10.71 3.29
N GLY A 47 -1.13 9.92 4.11
CA GLY A 47 -0.94 10.18 5.54
C GLY A 47 0.40 10.87 5.80
N THR A 48 0.43 11.80 6.75
CA THR A 48 1.65 12.47 7.24
C THR A 48 1.81 12.25 8.74
N LEU A 49 3.00 12.48 9.29
CA LEU A 49 3.21 12.27 10.74
C LEU A 49 2.28 13.13 11.60
N ASP A 50 2.05 14.37 11.17
CA ASP A 50 1.18 15.31 11.87
C ASP A 50 -0.29 14.87 11.87
N SER A 51 -0.66 13.97 10.95
CA SER A 51 -2.03 13.49 10.85
C SER A 51 -2.34 12.35 11.84
N PHE A 52 -1.33 11.74 12.49
CA PHE A 52 -1.55 10.59 13.39
C PHE A 52 -2.01 11.03 14.78
N PRO A 53 -3.22 10.64 15.22
CA PRO A 53 -3.74 11.03 16.53
C PRO A 53 -2.96 10.38 17.69
N THR A 54 -2.50 11.19 18.63
CA THR A 54 -1.85 10.76 19.88
C THR A 54 -2.72 9.84 20.75
N ARG A 55 -4.05 9.83 20.53
CA ARG A 55 -5.03 9.02 21.29
C ARG A 55 -4.92 7.50 21.03
N TYR A 56 -4.23 7.07 19.98
CA TYR A 56 -4.20 5.65 19.58
C TYR A 56 -3.36 4.74 20.49
N ASP A 57 -2.46 5.26 21.31
CA ASP A 57 -1.61 4.42 22.19
C ASP A 57 -2.44 3.62 23.23
N LYS A 58 -3.42 4.27 23.86
CA LYS A 58 -4.30 3.60 24.86
C LYS A 58 -5.17 2.51 24.22
N VAL A 59 -5.74 2.80 23.05
CA VAL A 59 -6.60 1.85 22.31
C VAL A 59 -5.76 0.69 21.80
N SER A 60 -4.56 0.95 21.28
CA SER A 60 -3.60 -0.06 20.83
C SER A 60 -3.26 -1.05 21.95
N LYS A 61 -2.87 -0.54 23.13
CA LYS A 61 -2.56 -1.38 24.31
C LYS A 61 -3.75 -2.25 24.74
N LEU A 62 -4.96 -1.69 24.71
CA LEU A 62 -6.18 -2.44 25.03
C LEU A 62 -6.43 -3.56 24.01
N LEU A 63 -6.36 -3.26 22.71
CA LEU A 63 -6.59 -4.24 21.64
C LEU A 63 -5.57 -5.38 21.68
N ARG A 64 -4.29 -5.04 21.89
CA ARG A 64 -3.20 -6.02 22.06
C ARG A 64 -3.50 -6.97 23.22
N ARG A 65 -3.92 -6.47 24.38
CA ARG A 65 -4.27 -7.30 25.54
C ARG A 65 -5.54 -8.12 25.29
N ARG A 66 -6.62 -7.48 24.81
CA ARG A 66 -7.93 -8.10 24.63
C ARG A 66 -7.90 -9.28 23.66
N HIS A 67 -7.16 -9.14 22.56
CA HIS A 67 -7.07 -10.14 21.51
C HIS A 67 -5.77 -10.95 21.58
N ASN A 68 -4.92 -10.75 22.60
CA ASN A 68 -3.58 -11.31 22.65
C ASN A 68 -2.84 -11.13 21.31
N ALA A 69 -2.88 -9.90 20.80
CA ALA A 69 -2.39 -9.53 19.49
C ALA A 69 -0.97 -8.96 19.58
N SER A 70 -0.10 -9.41 18.69
CA SER A 70 1.27 -8.91 18.56
C SER A 70 1.56 -8.58 17.09
N ILE A 71 2.45 -7.60 16.87
CA ILE A 71 2.92 -7.27 15.53
C ILE A 71 4.43 -7.43 15.54
N ARG A 72 4.96 -8.06 14.49
CA ARG A 72 6.39 -8.24 14.30
C ARG A 72 6.79 -7.95 12.86
N PRO A 73 8.03 -7.53 12.62
CA PRO A 73 8.61 -7.53 11.28
C PRO A 73 8.62 -8.93 10.65
N LEU A 74 8.61 -8.98 9.32
CA LEU A 74 8.83 -10.18 8.53
C LEU A 74 10.26 -10.70 8.77
N ASN A 75 10.42 -12.01 9.00
CA ASN A 75 11.74 -12.58 9.22
C ASN A 75 12.42 -12.97 7.91
N PHE A 76 13.28 -12.10 7.38
CA PHE A 76 14.02 -12.36 6.14
C PHE A 76 14.96 -13.58 6.20
N LYS A 77 15.39 -14.02 7.40
CA LYS A 77 16.17 -15.26 7.55
C LYS A 77 15.34 -16.51 7.21
N LYS A 78 14.01 -16.39 7.28
CA LYS A 78 13.04 -17.44 6.98
C LYS A 78 12.12 -17.03 5.82
N ILE A 79 12.67 -16.30 4.85
CA ILE A 79 11.86 -15.64 3.81
C ILE A 79 10.93 -16.61 3.06
N LYS A 80 11.37 -17.84 2.78
CA LYS A 80 10.51 -18.85 2.12
C LYS A 80 9.24 -19.13 2.94
N GLU A 81 9.38 -19.42 4.23
CA GLU A 81 8.25 -19.68 5.14
C GLU A 81 7.35 -18.45 5.30
N GLU A 82 7.95 -17.27 5.44
CA GLU A 82 7.21 -16.01 5.61
C GLU A 82 6.45 -15.61 4.35
N LEU A 83 6.97 -15.92 3.16
CA LEU A 83 6.28 -15.69 1.89
C LEU A 83 5.06 -16.60 1.73
N GLU A 84 5.17 -17.89 2.07
CA GLU A 84 4.00 -18.79 2.05
C GLU A 84 2.91 -18.34 3.02
N LEU A 85 3.32 -17.93 4.23
CA LEU A 85 2.42 -17.37 5.23
C LEU A 85 1.74 -16.11 4.71
N THR A 86 2.49 -15.18 4.13
CA THR A 86 1.94 -13.92 3.61
C THR A 86 1.01 -14.17 2.41
N PHE A 87 1.37 -15.11 1.52
CA PHE A 87 0.52 -15.55 0.41
C PHE A 87 -0.84 -16.05 0.91
N SER A 88 -0.84 -16.92 1.92
CA SER A 88 -2.07 -17.47 2.50
C SER A 88 -2.98 -16.38 3.08
N ILE A 89 -2.40 -15.39 3.76
CA ILE A 89 -3.14 -14.25 4.32
C ILE A 89 -3.63 -13.35 3.20
N TYR A 90 -2.82 -13.08 2.18
CA TYR A 90 -3.16 -12.23 1.03
C TYR A 90 -4.40 -12.74 0.32
N ASN A 91 -4.39 -13.99 -0.16
CA ASN A 91 -5.54 -14.55 -0.88
C ASN A 91 -6.79 -14.60 0.01
N SER A 92 -6.65 -15.00 1.28
CA SER A 92 -7.77 -15.01 2.24
C SER A 92 -8.30 -13.62 2.59
N SER A 93 -7.47 -12.58 2.46
CA SER A 93 -7.84 -11.21 2.81
C SER A 93 -8.51 -10.46 1.66
N TRP A 94 -8.22 -10.83 0.42
CA TRP A 94 -8.63 -10.04 -0.74
C TRP A 94 -9.71 -10.69 -1.61
N GLU A 95 -10.09 -11.96 -1.33
CA GLU A 95 -11.07 -12.76 -2.09
C GLU A 95 -12.40 -12.07 -2.43
N ASN A 96 -12.87 -11.13 -1.60
CA ASN A 96 -14.16 -10.45 -1.80
C ASN A 96 -14.02 -8.99 -2.28
N ASN A 97 -12.82 -8.57 -2.70
CA ASN A 97 -12.59 -7.20 -3.16
C ASN A 97 -12.93 -7.06 -4.66
N TRP A 98 -13.59 -5.99 -5.05
CA TRP A 98 -14.00 -5.78 -6.46
C TRP A 98 -12.78 -5.78 -7.38
N GLY A 99 -12.87 -6.48 -8.52
CA GLY A 99 -11.76 -6.65 -9.47
C GLY A 99 -10.59 -7.49 -8.94
N PHE A 100 -10.69 -8.08 -7.74
CA PHE A 100 -9.66 -8.99 -7.23
C PHE A 100 -9.71 -10.31 -7.99
N ILE A 101 -8.54 -10.72 -8.46
CA ILE A 101 -8.32 -12.03 -9.08
C ILE A 101 -7.28 -12.67 -8.17
N PRO A 102 -7.61 -13.80 -7.50
CA PRO A 102 -6.67 -14.50 -6.65
C PRO A 102 -5.36 -14.71 -7.40
N MET A 103 -4.25 -14.28 -6.81
CA MET A 103 -2.94 -14.52 -7.40
C MET A 103 -2.64 -16.01 -7.34
N THR A 104 -2.06 -16.54 -8.42
CA THR A 104 -1.39 -17.83 -8.33
C THR A 104 -0.21 -17.73 -7.37
N ARG A 105 0.22 -18.86 -6.82
CA ARG A 105 1.35 -18.89 -5.91
C ARG A 105 2.62 -18.38 -6.60
N GLU A 106 2.80 -18.76 -7.86
CA GLU A 106 3.94 -18.40 -8.70
C GLU A 106 3.98 -16.88 -8.96
N GLU A 107 2.85 -16.27 -9.30
CA GLU A 107 2.72 -14.81 -9.45
C GLU A 107 3.08 -14.07 -8.16
N PHE A 108 2.51 -14.51 -7.03
CA PHE A 108 2.79 -13.88 -5.75
C PHE A 108 4.28 -13.97 -5.38
N LEU A 109 4.89 -15.15 -5.54
CA LEU A 109 6.31 -15.34 -5.24
C LEU A 109 7.21 -14.52 -6.16
N HIS A 110 6.83 -14.35 -7.43
CA HIS A 110 7.55 -13.49 -8.37
C HIS A 110 7.56 -12.02 -7.89
N ILE A 111 6.38 -11.47 -7.62
CA ILE A 111 6.21 -10.08 -7.12
C ILE A 111 6.93 -9.91 -5.79
N ALA A 112 6.77 -10.85 -4.86
CA ALA A 112 7.39 -10.79 -3.55
C ALA A 112 8.93 -10.84 -3.62
N LYS A 113 9.50 -11.60 -4.56
CA LYS A 113 10.94 -11.61 -4.80
C LYS A 113 11.45 -10.24 -5.26
N ASP A 114 10.70 -9.52 -6.07
CA ASP A 114 11.08 -8.16 -6.47
C ASP A 114 10.93 -7.16 -5.32
N PHE A 115 9.87 -7.28 -4.52
CA PHE A 115 9.67 -6.45 -3.34
C PHE A 115 10.80 -6.64 -2.33
N THR A 116 11.24 -7.87 -2.07
CA THR A 116 12.35 -8.14 -1.12
C THR A 116 13.68 -7.49 -1.52
N LYS A 117 13.90 -7.16 -2.79
CA LYS A 117 15.11 -6.41 -3.24
C LYS A 117 15.09 -4.94 -2.84
N ILE A 118 13.91 -4.37 -2.63
CA ILE A 118 13.73 -2.93 -2.39
C ILE A 118 13.14 -2.63 -1.01
N ALA A 119 12.48 -3.60 -0.38
CA ALA A 119 11.83 -3.47 0.90
C ALA A 119 12.83 -3.35 2.05
N ASP A 120 12.42 -2.61 3.07
CA ASP A 120 13.01 -2.68 4.38
C ASP A 120 12.24 -3.74 5.19
N PRO A 121 12.90 -4.81 5.70
CA PRO A 121 12.24 -5.83 6.50
C PRO A 121 11.45 -5.28 7.69
N SER A 122 11.89 -4.17 8.28
CA SER A 122 11.22 -3.52 9.41
C SER A 122 9.88 -2.86 9.04
N LEU A 123 9.62 -2.68 7.74
CA LEU A 123 8.41 -2.08 7.18
C LEU A 123 7.46 -3.10 6.55
N ILE A 124 7.81 -4.39 6.60
CA ILE A 124 6.88 -5.48 6.31
C ILE A 124 6.46 -6.10 7.63
N LEU A 125 5.21 -5.89 8.02
CA LEU A 125 4.70 -6.27 9.33
C LEU A 125 3.72 -7.43 9.23
N ILE A 126 3.83 -8.36 10.17
CA ILE A 126 2.91 -9.48 10.37
C ILE A 126 2.18 -9.26 11.68
N LEU A 127 0.85 -9.23 11.62
CA LEU A 127 -0.04 -9.23 12.76
C LEU A 127 -0.37 -10.67 13.14
N THR A 128 -0.18 -11.00 14.41
CA THR A 128 -0.58 -12.29 14.98
C THR A 128 -1.58 -12.11 16.12
N VAL A 129 -2.45 -13.10 16.30
CA VAL A 129 -3.40 -13.21 17.42
C VAL A 129 -3.25 -14.61 17.99
N ASN A 130 -2.95 -14.73 19.30
CA ASN A 130 -2.64 -16.00 19.94
C ASN A 130 -1.53 -16.79 19.20
N GLY A 131 -0.50 -16.09 18.71
CA GLY A 131 0.60 -16.68 17.95
C GLY A 131 0.26 -17.06 16.50
N ARG A 132 -1.02 -17.01 16.09
CA ARG A 132 -1.44 -17.28 14.71
C ARG A 132 -1.34 -16.01 13.86
N PRO A 133 -0.69 -16.04 12.69
CA PRO A 133 -0.72 -14.95 11.73
C PRO A 133 -2.13 -14.71 11.19
N VAL A 134 -2.59 -13.46 11.26
CA VAL A 134 -3.95 -13.07 10.86
C VAL A 134 -4.00 -11.84 9.95
N GLY A 135 -2.88 -11.12 9.80
CA GLY A 135 -2.81 -9.96 8.93
C GLY A 135 -1.38 -9.57 8.57
N PHE A 136 -1.24 -8.72 7.57
CA PHE A 136 0.03 -8.18 7.13
C PHE A 136 -0.09 -6.73 6.63
N SER A 137 1.01 -6.00 6.68
CA SER A 137 1.20 -4.70 6.05
C SER A 137 2.52 -4.67 5.30
N ILE A 138 2.50 -4.31 4.02
CA ILE A 138 3.70 -4.11 3.22
C ILE A 138 3.84 -2.62 2.96
N ALA A 139 4.95 -2.02 3.40
CA ALA A 139 5.32 -0.66 3.04
C ALA A 139 6.68 -0.65 2.33
N LEU A 140 6.75 0.07 1.22
CA LEU A 140 7.91 0.16 0.33
C LEU A 140 8.34 1.63 0.21
N PRO A 141 9.64 1.93 0.07
CA PRO A 141 10.09 3.29 -0.22
C PRO A 141 9.57 3.77 -1.59
N ASP A 142 9.21 5.04 -1.68
CA ASP A 142 8.85 5.68 -2.95
C ASP A 142 10.09 5.88 -3.84
N LEU A 143 10.42 4.85 -4.62
CA LEU A 143 11.61 4.83 -5.47
C LEU A 143 11.56 5.87 -6.61
N ASN A 144 10.39 6.42 -6.94
CA ASN A 144 10.26 7.47 -7.95
C ASN A 144 11.11 8.70 -7.61
N VAL A 145 11.35 8.97 -6.31
CA VAL A 145 12.25 10.03 -5.85
C VAL A 145 13.67 9.82 -6.37
N ALA A 146 14.17 8.58 -6.33
CA ALA A 146 15.51 8.24 -6.82
C ALA A 146 15.53 8.12 -8.35
N PHE A 147 14.54 7.46 -8.94
CA PHE A 147 14.46 7.25 -10.39
C PHE A 147 14.38 8.55 -11.18
N ARG A 148 13.67 9.56 -10.66
CA ARG A 148 13.61 10.89 -11.29
C ARG A 148 14.99 11.51 -11.45
N GLN A 149 15.91 11.27 -10.53
CA GLN A 149 17.27 11.84 -10.59
C GLN A 149 18.17 11.12 -11.60
N MET A 150 17.81 9.90 -11.99
CA MET A 150 18.53 9.11 -12.99
C MET A 150 18.24 9.56 -14.43
N ASN A 151 17.21 10.38 -14.66
CA ASN A 151 16.78 10.82 -15.99
C ASN A 151 16.65 9.67 -17.01
N GLY A 152 16.12 8.52 -16.57
CA GLY A 152 15.87 7.35 -17.42
C GLY A 152 17.11 6.55 -17.85
N ARG A 153 18.31 6.89 -17.38
CA ARG A 153 19.53 6.15 -17.71
C ARG A 153 20.16 5.54 -16.47
N MET A 154 20.43 4.22 -16.49
CA MET A 154 21.08 3.54 -15.38
C MET A 154 22.59 3.75 -15.36
N LEU A 155 23.25 3.74 -16.52
CA LEU A 155 24.71 3.86 -16.64
C LEU A 155 25.13 5.12 -17.40
N PRO A 156 26.36 5.63 -17.14
CA PRO A 156 27.28 5.20 -16.09
C PRO A 156 26.97 5.83 -14.72
N LEU A 157 26.39 7.04 -14.69
CA LEU A 157 26.19 7.82 -13.45
C LEU A 157 24.84 7.56 -12.75
N GLY A 158 23.87 6.97 -13.45
CA GLY A 158 22.52 6.75 -12.92
C GLY A 158 22.49 5.87 -11.67
N ILE A 159 23.31 4.82 -11.63
CA ILE A 159 23.39 3.91 -10.50
C ILE A 159 23.92 4.60 -9.22
N PHE A 160 24.90 5.49 -9.36
CA PHE A 160 25.40 6.28 -8.23
C PHE A 160 24.34 7.27 -7.73
N LYS A 161 23.64 7.92 -8.65
CA LYS A 161 22.49 8.78 -8.30
C LYS A 161 21.41 7.98 -7.58
N TYR A 162 21.07 6.79 -8.06
CA TYR A 162 20.08 5.92 -7.41
C TYR A 162 20.43 5.67 -5.95
N PHE A 163 21.63 5.15 -5.66
CA PHE A 163 22.00 4.85 -4.27
C PHE A 163 22.12 6.09 -3.39
N TYR A 164 22.55 7.22 -3.94
CA TYR A 164 22.61 8.49 -3.21
C TYR A 164 21.21 9.02 -2.85
N TYR A 165 20.30 9.07 -3.84
CA TYR A 165 18.95 9.60 -3.64
C TYR A 165 18.01 8.61 -2.95
N LYS A 166 18.26 7.29 -3.01
CA LYS A 166 17.52 6.28 -2.26
C LYS A 166 17.54 6.57 -0.75
N ARG A 167 18.67 7.05 -0.22
CA ARG A 167 18.81 7.43 1.20
C ARG A 167 18.04 8.70 1.58
N LYS A 168 17.59 9.48 0.59
CA LYS A 168 16.81 10.72 0.78
C LYS A 168 15.30 10.50 0.70
N ILE A 169 14.85 9.26 0.48
CA ILE A 169 13.43 8.94 0.41
C ILE A 169 12.80 9.15 1.79
N LYS A 170 11.72 9.93 1.83
CA LYS A 170 10.95 10.23 3.05
C LYS A 170 9.49 9.79 2.98
N ARG A 171 9.07 9.31 1.80
CA ARG A 171 7.71 8.85 1.54
C ARG A 171 7.68 7.35 1.29
N LEU A 172 6.69 6.68 1.86
CA LEU A 172 6.39 5.27 1.63
C LEU A 172 5.20 5.10 0.69
N ARG A 173 5.15 3.96 0.02
CA ARG A 173 3.99 3.37 -0.64
C ARG A 173 3.56 2.14 0.13
N ILE A 174 2.29 2.03 0.46
CA ILE A 174 1.69 0.90 1.19
C ILE A 174 0.79 0.14 0.20
N PRO A 175 1.36 -0.71 -0.69
CA PRO A 175 0.60 -1.34 -1.78
C PRO A 175 -0.43 -2.35 -1.30
N ALA A 176 -0.20 -2.99 -0.16
CA ALA A 176 -1.09 -4.01 0.35
C ALA A 176 -1.07 -4.05 1.88
N MET A 177 -2.28 -4.09 2.44
CA MET A 177 -2.53 -4.41 3.84
C MET A 177 -3.78 -5.29 3.90
N GLY A 178 -3.79 -6.29 4.78
CA GLY A 178 -4.96 -7.17 4.88
C GLY A 178 -5.04 -7.89 6.20
N ILE A 179 -6.28 -8.18 6.61
CA ILE A 179 -6.61 -9.08 7.72
C ILE A 179 -7.59 -10.14 7.21
N ILE A 180 -7.35 -11.39 7.60
CA ILE A 180 -8.22 -12.51 7.22
C ILE A 180 -9.63 -12.32 7.77
N LYS A 181 -10.65 -12.79 7.03
CA LYS A 181 -12.07 -12.51 7.26
C LYS A 181 -12.53 -12.65 8.72
N GLY A 182 -12.12 -13.70 9.42
CA GLY A 182 -12.54 -13.99 10.81
C GLY A 182 -12.03 -13.01 11.87
N TYR A 183 -11.07 -12.15 11.54
CA TYR A 183 -10.46 -11.20 12.47
C TYR A 183 -10.76 -9.73 12.13
N ARG A 184 -11.61 -9.49 11.13
CA ARG A 184 -12.06 -8.16 10.73
C ARG A 184 -13.07 -7.57 11.71
N GLY A 185 -13.11 -6.24 11.78
CA GLY A 185 -14.06 -5.54 12.66
C GLY A 185 -13.71 -5.58 14.15
N LEU A 186 -12.59 -6.23 14.51
CA LEU A 186 -12.06 -6.28 15.88
C LEU A 186 -11.15 -5.09 16.21
N GLY A 187 -11.02 -4.11 15.31
CA GLY A 187 -10.10 -2.96 15.46
C GLY A 187 -8.63 -3.30 15.19
N LEU A 188 -8.33 -4.53 14.77
CA LEU A 188 -6.97 -4.98 14.47
C LEU A 188 -6.35 -4.28 13.26
N ASP A 189 -7.16 -3.82 12.30
CA ASP A 189 -6.69 -3.02 11.16
C ASP A 189 -6.06 -1.70 11.64
N SER A 190 -6.70 -1.03 12.61
CA SER A 190 -6.19 0.20 13.23
C SER A 190 -4.89 -0.02 13.99
N LEU A 191 -4.74 -1.18 14.64
CA LEU A 191 -3.50 -1.55 15.29
C LEU A 191 -2.35 -1.68 14.28
N LEU A 192 -2.64 -2.29 13.12
CA LEU A 192 -1.68 -2.50 12.06
C LEU A 192 -1.30 -1.20 11.35
N TYR A 193 -2.27 -0.30 11.08
CA TYR A 193 -1.99 1.04 10.55
C TYR A 193 -1.07 1.84 11.48
N LEU A 194 -1.36 1.84 12.78
CA LEU A 194 -0.56 2.54 13.77
C LEU A 194 0.87 2.01 13.82
N GLU A 195 1.05 0.68 13.89
CA GLU A 195 2.38 0.09 13.95
C GLU A 195 3.20 0.37 12.69
N THR A 196 2.56 0.30 11.50
CA THR A 196 3.21 0.67 10.23
C THR A 196 3.68 2.12 10.25
N ALA A 197 2.87 3.04 10.79
CA ALA A 197 3.24 4.44 10.90
C ALA A 197 4.40 4.67 11.89
N LEU A 198 4.36 4.03 13.06
CA LEU A 198 5.43 4.12 14.05
C LEU A 198 6.76 3.57 13.49
N LYS A 199 6.72 2.42 12.80
CA LYS A 199 7.91 1.86 12.14
C LYS A 199 8.42 2.75 11.00
N ALA A 200 7.53 3.38 10.25
CA ALA A 200 7.92 4.38 9.26
C ALA A 200 8.68 5.55 9.90
N MET A 201 8.17 6.08 11.03
CA MET A 201 8.81 7.17 11.78
C MET A 201 10.20 6.78 12.30
N GLU A 202 10.32 5.62 12.95
CA GLU A 202 11.59 5.11 13.47
C GLU A 202 12.65 5.00 12.37
N ASN A 203 12.24 4.67 11.15
CA ASN A 203 13.12 4.58 9.98
C ASN A 203 13.27 5.92 9.22
N GLY A 204 12.77 7.02 9.77
CA GLY A 204 12.98 8.38 9.24
C GLY A 204 12.11 8.74 8.04
N TYR A 205 11.00 8.01 7.80
CA TYR A 205 9.96 8.38 6.84
C TYR A 205 8.93 9.30 7.52
N ASN A 206 8.35 10.23 6.76
CA ASN A 206 7.42 11.23 7.27
C ASN A 206 6.04 11.23 6.59
N SER A 207 5.86 10.41 5.57
CA SER A 207 4.60 10.30 4.84
C SER A 207 4.45 8.92 4.21
N GLY A 208 3.21 8.53 3.97
CA GLY A 208 2.89 7.26 3.34
C GLY A 208 1.63 7.38 2.48
N GLU A 209 1.70 6.89 1.24
CA GLU A 209 0.51 6.69 0.40
C GLU A 209 -0.01 5.27 0.53
N PHE A 210 -1.30 5.13 0.81
CA PHE A 210 -2.01 3.88 0.61
C PHE A 210 -3.12 4.07 -0.44
N SER A 211 -3.18 3.07 -1.31
CA SER A 211 -4.00 2.99 -2.52
C SER A 211 -3.89 1.55 -3.03
N TRP A 212 -4.75 1.07 -3.91
CA TRP A 212 -6.01 1.65 -4.36
C TRP A 212 -7.13 1.31 -3.39
N VAL A 213 -7.80 2.33 -2.86
CA VAL A 213 -9.01 2.12 -2.05
C VAL A 213 -10.22 2.31 -2.95
N LEU A 214 -11.02 1.25 -3.13
CA LEU A 214 -12.24 1.31 -3.94
C LEU A 214 -13.19 2.39 -3.40
N GLU A 215 -13.87 3.12 -4.28
CA GLU A 215 -14.89 4.08 -3.86
C GLU A 215 -16.04 3.41 -3.08
N SER A 216 -16.32 2.14 -3.38
CA SER A 216 -17.32 1.32 -2.69
C SER A 216 -16.88 0.82 -1.31
N ASN A 217 -15.58 0.88 -0.97
CA ASN A 217 -15.07 0.48 0.34
C ASN A 217 -15.25 1.61 1.37
N THR A 218 -16.51 1.92 1.68
CA THR A 218 -16.91 3.02 2.58
C THR A 218 -16.25 2.94 3.96
N LYS A 219 -16.09 1.73 4.49
CA LYS A 219 -15.43 1.49 5.79
C LYS A 219 -13.97 1.95 5.77
N MET A 220 -13.23 1.59 4.72
CA MET A 220 -11.84 2.00 4.57
C MET A 220 -11.73 3.51 4.32
N ASN A 221 -12.57 4.06 3.45
CA ASN A 221 -12.59 5.50 3.13
C ASN A 221 -12.83 6.35 4.39
N ILE A 222 -13.85 6.00 5.19
CA ILE A 222 -14.14 6.70 6.45
C ILE A 222 -13.01 6.52 7.48
N SER A 223 -12.46 5.31 7.59
CA SER A 223 -11.38 5.04 8.55
C SER A 223 -10.12 5.82 8.20
N SER A 224 -9.81 5.93 6.91
CA SER A 224 -8.68 6.68 6.35
C SER A 224 -8.76 8.16 6.74
N GLU A 225 -9.91 8.78 6.51
CA GLU A 225 -10.15 10.19 6.83
C GLU A 225 -10.13 10.44 8.35
N ARG A 226 -10.70 9.54 9.14
CA ARG A 226 -10.66 9.60 10.62
C ARG A 226 -9.25 9.45 11.20
N MET A 227 -8.36 8.78 10.47
CA MET A 227 -6.94 8.68 10.79
C MET A 227 -6.13 9.88 10.27
N GLY A 228 -6.79 10.90 9.72
CA GLY A 228 -6.18 12.13 9.24
C GLY A 228 -5.55 12.03 7.86
N ALA A 229 -5.67 10.89 7.17
CA ALA A 229 -5.16 10.75 5.81
C ALA A 229 -6.01 11.57 4.83
N LYS A 230 -5.36 12.29 3.93
CA LYS A 230 -6.03 13.11 2.91
C LYS A 230 -6.16 12.33 1.61
N ARG A 231 -7.38 12.19 1.09
CA ARG A 231 -7.58 11.75 -0.30
C ARG A 231 -6.99 12.81 -1.21
N TYR A 232 -5.99 12.43 -2.02
CA TYR A 232 -5.21 13.40 -2.80
C TYR A 232 -5.13 13.08 -4.30
N LYS A 233 -5.42 11.83 -4.69
CA LYS A 233 -5.57 11.42 -6.09
C LYS A 233 -6.75 10.48 -6.25
N THR A 234 -7.35 10.52 -7.44
CA THR A 234 -8.38 9.57 -7.87
C THR A 234 -7.97 8.96 -9.20
N TYR A 235 -8.03 7.63 -9.26
CA TYR A 235 -7.87 6.85 -10.48
C TYR A 235 -9.22 6.26 -10.88
N ARG A 236 -9.44 6.02 -12.17
CA ARG A 236 -10.71 5.54 -12.70
C ARG A 236 -10.52 4.37 -13.66
N PHE A 237 -11.34 3.35 -13.49
CA PHE A 237 -11.60 2.35 -14.52
C PHE A 237 -12.70 2.80 -15.45
N TYR A 238 -12.47 2.53 -16.73
CA TYR A 238 -13.40 2.78 -17.81
C TYR A 238 -13.74 1.45 -18.49
N GLU A 239 -14.98 1.31 -18.93
CA GLU A 239 -15.43 0.21 -19.78
C GLU A 239 -16.21 0.76 -20.97
N ARG A 240 -16.36 -0.08 -21.98
CA ARG A 240 -17.21 0.15 -23.14
C ARG A 240 -17.71 -1.20 -23.61
N GLU A 241 -19.01 -1.31 -23.87
CA GLU A 241 -19.57 -2.48 -24.56
C GLU A 241 -19.00 -2.54 -25.98
N ILE A 242 -18.57 -3.74 -26.41
CA ILE A 242 -17.95 -3.98 -27.72
C ILE A 242 -19.00 -4.54 -28.67
#